data_AF-A0AAU1KLA1-F1
#
_entry.id   AF-A0AAU1KLA1-F1
#
_cell.length_a   1.000
_cell.length_b   1.000
_cell.length_c   1.000
_cell.angle_alpha   90.00
_cell.angle_beta   90.00
_cell.angle_gamma   90.00
#
_symmetry.space_group_name_H-M   'P 1'
#
loop_
_entity.id
_entity.type
_entity.pdbx_description
1 polymer ?
#
loop_
_entity_poly.entity_id
_entity_poly.type
_entity_poly.pdbx_seq_one_letter_code
_entity_poly.pdbx_strand_id
1 'polypeptide(L)'
;MGYSVGQVAGFAGVTVRTLHHYDEIGLLSPSGRSGAGHRRYDDADLDRLQRILFYRELGFPLDEVAVLLDDPHSDPREHLRRQHALLSERIARLQQMAKAVEHAMEANKMGINLTPEERFEVFGDKDPEQYAEEAEQRWGGTEAYAESQRRAAGYTKDDWKRIQDESADWGARYAALVAAGEPAEGGAAMDMAEEHRLHIGQWYYDCPYEMHTCLGDMYVADERFKAYYDSMGPGVAEHLRDAITANAVRKA
;
A
#
# COMPACT_ATOMS: atom_id res chain seq x y z
N MET A 1 43.88 22.93 29.03
CA MET A 1 44.00 24.08 28.10
C MET A 1 42.61 24.26 27.52
N GLY A 2 41.96 25.43 27.65
CA GLY A 2 40.51 25.53 27.39
C GLY A 2 40.12 25.81 25.93
N TYR A 3 39.11 25.11 25.43
CA TYR A 3 38.50 25.30 24.11
C TYR A 3 37.59 26.53 24.07
N SER A 4 37.61 27.27 22.96
CA SER A 4 36.67 28.37 22.75
C SER A 4 35.28 27.86 22.38
N VAL A 5 34.23 28.65 22.65
CA VAL A 5 32.84 28.28 22.30
C VAL A 5 32.66 27.91 20.83
N GLY A 6 33.39 28.54 19.91
CA GLY A 6 33.33 28.22 18.48
C GLY A 6 33.94 26.85 18.14
N GLN A 7 35.04 26.49 18.80
CA GLN A 7 35.66 25.16 18.65
C GLN A 7 34.72 24.07 19.18
N VAL A 8 34.15 24.29 20.38
CA VAL A 8 33.20 23.34 20.99
C VAL A 8 31.96 23.16 20.12
N ALA A 9 31.38 24.26 19.62
CA ALA A 9 30.25 24.21 18.69
C ALA A 9 30.57 23.37 17.44
N GLY A 10 31.76 23.55 16.86
CA GLY A 10 32.22 22.78 15.71
C GLY A 10 32.38 21.28 16.00
N PHE A 11 32.97 20.91 17.14
CA PHE A 11 33.18 19.51 17.52
C PHE A 11 31.87 18.79 17.84
N ALA A 12 30.96 19.48 18.54
CA ALA A 12 29.70 18.93 19.02
C ALA A 12 28.56 19.00 17.97
N GLY A 13 28.80 19.63 16.81
CA GLY A 13 27.77 19.80 15.78
C GLY A 13 26.57 20.67 16.23
N VAL A 14 26.76 21.52 17.23
CA VAL A 14 25.72 22.42 17.75
C VAL A 14 26.05 23.88 17.45
N THR A 15 25.03 24.74 17.48
CA THR A 15 25.27 26.16 17.27
C THR A 15 25.87 26.82 18.52
N VAL A 16 26.65 27.88 18.35
CA VAL A 16 27.12 28.72 19.47
C VAL A 16 25.93 29.22 20.31
N ARG A 17 24.79 29.52 19.68
CA ARG A 17 23.55 29.90 20.35
C ARG A 17 23.04 28.79 21.27
N THR A 18 23.13 27.53 20.86
CA THR A 18 22.76 26.38 21.70
C THR A 18 23.64 26.29 22.95
N LEU A 19 24.96 26.48 22.80
CA LEU A 19 25.88 26.47 23.94
C LEU A 19 25.64 27.66 24.89
N HIS A 20 25.31 28.85 24.35
CA HIS A 20 24.91 29.98 25.18
C HIS A 20 23.61 29.69 25.94
N HIS A 21 22.63 29.09 25.29
CA HIS A 21 21.39 28.70 25.93
C HIS A 21 21.63 27.69 27.05
N TYR A 22 22.48 26.68 26.84
CA TYR A 22 22.82 25.71 27.89
C TYR A 22 23.52 26.35 29.09
N ASP A 23 24.36 27.35 28.87
CA ASP A 23 24.97 28.14 29.95
C ASP A 23 23.93 29.00 30.69
N GLU A 24 23.02 29.65 29.97
CA GLU A 24 21.94 30.46 30.55
C GLU A 24 20.99 29.66 31.44
N ILE A 25 20.66 28.43 31.07
CA ILE A 25 19.81 27.54 31.87
C ILE A 25 20.59 26.71 32.90
N GLY A 26 21.92 26.89 32.98
CA GLY A 26 22.79 26.16 33.91
C GLY A 26 23.01 24.69 33.57
N LEU A 27 22.59 24.23 32.38
CA LEU A 27 22.76 22.85 31.94
C LEU A 27 24.23 22.54 31.61
N LEU A 28 24.94 23.49 31.00
CA LEU A 28 26.37 23.41 30.71
C LEU A 28 27.00 24.80 30.84
N SER A 29 27.74 25.02 31.91
CA SER A 29 28.49 26.27 32.12
C SER A 29 29.97 26.09 31.83
N PRO A 30 30.65 27.10 31.24
CA PRO A 30 32.07 27.02 30.94
C PRO A 30 32.91 27.04 32.22
N SER A 31 33.88 26.15 32.32
CA SER A 31 34.83 26.09 33.43
C SER A 31 35.69 27.33 33.59
N GLY A 32 35.80 28.18 32.55
CA GLY A 32 36.50 29.45 32.67
C GLY A 32 36.18 30.49 31.62
N ARG A 33 36.87 31.63 31.73
CA ARG A 33 36.84 32.70 30.74
C ARG A 33 38.26 33.13 30.39
N SER A 34 38.48 33.56 29.14
CA SER A 34 39.76 34.14 28.72
C SER A 34 39.99 35.50 29.39
N GLY A 35 41.21 36.03 29.32
CA GLY A 35 41.51 37.39 29.79
C GLY A 35 40.70 38.49 29.09
N ALA A 36 40.09 38.20 27.94
CA ALA A 36 39.17 39.07 27.22
C ALA A 36 37.68 38.72 27.47
N GLY A 37 37.35 37.95 28.51
CA GLY A 37 35.98 37.62 28.93
C GLY A 37 35.26 36.51 28.14
N HIS A 38 35.91 35.90 27.16
CA HIS A 38 35.28 34.87 26.30
C HIS A 38 35.20 33.52 27.01
N ARG A 39 34.09 32.78 26.81
CA ARG A 39 33.87 31.45 27.41
C ARG A 39 34.96 30.45 27.00
N ARG A 40 35.43 29.68 27.97
CA ARG A 40 36.42 28.60 27.81
C ARG A 40 35.92 27.33 28.48
N TYR A 41 35.91 26.25 27.70
CA TYR A 41 35.49 24.94 28.14
C TYR A 41 36.68 24.03 28.29
N ASP A 42 36.73 23.22 29.35
CA ASP A 42 37.75 22.20 29.52
C ASP A 42 37.23 20.81 29.12
N ASP A 43 38.03 19.77 29.36
CA ASP A 43 37.68 18.40 28.99
C ASP A 43 36.45 17.89 29.77
N ALA A 44 36.28 18.30 31.03
CA ALA A 44 35.12 17.90 31.84
C ALA A 44 33.82 18.53 31.31
N ASP A 45 33.89 19.77 30.83
CA ASP A 45 32.77 20.42 30.16
C ASP A 45 32.38 19.69 28.87
N LEU A 46 33.37 19.19 28.12
CA LEU A 46 33.14 18.42 26.89
C LEU A 46 32.50 17.06 27.19
N ASP A 47 32.95 16.36 28.24
CA ASP A 47 32.33 15.10 28.68
C ASP A 47 30.87 15.32 29.09
N ARG A 48 30.59 16.40 29.83
CA ARG A 48 29.22 16.78 30.19
C ARG A 48 28.39 17.10 28.95
N LEU A 49 28.93 17.87 28.01
CA LEU A 49 28.26 18.19 26.75
C LEU A 49 27.91 16.92 25.96
N GLN A 50 28.83 15.96 25.89
CA GLN A 50 28.58 14.70 25.19
C GLN A 50 27.39 13.95 25.81
N ARG A 51 27.30 13.90 27.14
CA ARG A 51 26.17 13.29 27.84
C ARG A 51 24.85 14.04 27.60
N ILE A 52 24.88 15.38 27.57
CA ILE A 52 23.69 16.19 27.23
C ILE A 52 23.17 15.85 25.84
N LEU A 53 24.08 15.79 24.85
CA LEU A 53 23.71 15.49 23.47
C LEU A 53 23.12 14.09 23.32
N PHE A 54 23.70 13.09 24.00
CA PHE A 54 23.18 11.73 24.01
C PHE A 54 21.73 11.66 24.49
N TYR A 55 21.41 12.27 25.65
CA TYR A 55 20.02 12.28 26.13
C TYR A 55 19.09 13.12 25.25
N ARG A 56 19.57 14.22 24.67
CA ARG A 56 18.79 15.01 23.71
C ARG A 56 18.43 14.21 22.46
N GLU A 57 19.36 13.40 21.97
CA GLU A 57 19.13 12.52 20.83
C GLU A 57 18.11 11.41 21.15
N LEU A 58 18.08 10.94 22.40
CA LEU A 58 17.04 10.02 22.90
C LEU A 58 15.67 10.69 23.15
N GLY A 59 15.55 11.99 22.88
CA GLY A 59 14.30 12.73 22.96
C GLY A 59 13.95 13.27 24.34
N PHE A 60 14.90 13.28 25.28
CA PHE A 60 14.66 13.87 26.60
C PHE A 60 14.58 15.41 26.52
N PRO A 61 13.69 16.04 27.29
CA PRO A 61 13.65 17.49 27.43
C PRO A 61 14.82 17.98 28.31
N LEU A 62 15.26 19.23 28.11
CA LEU A 62 16.52 19.76 28.69
C LEU A 62 16.51 19.80 30.23
N ASP A 63 15.34 20.01 30.82
CA ASP A 63 15.11 19.99 32.27
C ASP A 63 15.30 18.58 32.86
N GLU A 64 14.77 17.54 32.21
CA GLU A 64 15.03 16.14 32.62
C GLU A 64 16.51 15.77 32.46
N VAL A 65 17.16 16.25 31.39
CA VAL A 65 18.61 16.04 31.21
C VAL A 65 19.41 16.68 32.36
N ALA A 66 19.04 17.88 32.82
CA ALA A 66 19.70 18.50 33.96
C ALA A 66 19.59 17.61 35.22
N VAL A 67 18.38 17.11 35.51
CA VAL A 67 18.14 16.21 36.66
C VAL A 67 18.99 14.94 36.59
N LEU A 68 19.09 14.29 35.43
CA LEU A 68 19.90 13.07 35.26
C LEU A 68 21.40 13.29 35.42
N LEU A 69 21.88 14.49 35.13
CA LEU A 69 23.31 14.80 35.19
C LEU A 69 23.71 15.33 36.57
N ASP A 70 22.80 16.00 37.27
CA ASP A 70 23.08 16.71 38.52
C ASP A 70 22.62 15.98 39.77
N ASP A 71 21.62 15.09 39.68
CA ASP A 71 21.14 14.30 40.83
C ASP A 71 21.94 12.99 40.99
N PRO A 72 22.76 12.85 42.06
CA PRO A 72 23.52 11.63 42.33
C PRO A 72 22.64 10.42 42.68
N HIS A 73 21.37 10.66 43.04
CA HIS A 73 20.38 9.64 43.38
C HIS A 73 19.51 9.24 42.20
N SER A 74 19.61 9.93 41.06
CA SER A 74 18.94 9.50 39.84
C SER A 74 19.55 8.16 39.38
N ASP A 75 18.72 7.19 39.01
CA ASP A 75 19.16 5.99 38.29
C ASP A 75 18.98 6.22 36.79
N PRO A 76 20.05 6.50 36.03
CA PRO A 76 19.97 6.70 34.59
C PRO A 76 19.31 5.53 33.87
N ARG A 77 19.43 4.30 34.40
CA ARG A 77 18.83 3.11 33.78
C ARG A 77 17.32 3.12 33.91
N GLU A 78 16.78 3.58 35.03
CA GLU A 78 15.34 3.67 35.22
C GLU A 78 14.73 4.66 34.22
N HIS A 79 15.38 5.82 34.05
CA HIS A 79 14.92 6.84 33.13
C HIS A 79 15.00 6.40 31.66
N LEU A 80 16.09 5.74 31.27
CA LEU A 80 16.21 5.10 29.94
C LEU A 80 15.13 4.04 29.71
N ARG A 81 14.76 3.23 30.71
CA ARG A 81 13.65 2.26 30.59
C ARG A 81 12.31 2.95 30.37
N ARG A 82 12.02 4.03 31.11
CA ARG A 82 10.78 4.81 30.94
C ARG A 82 10.70 5.40 29.53
N GLN A 83 11.79 5.97 29.02
CA GLN A 83 11.82 6.52 27.67
C GLN A 83 11.71 5.45 26.60
N HIS A 84 12.39 4.31 26.77
CA HIS A 84 12.23 3.16 25.88
C HIS A 84 10.76 2.72 25.81
N ALA A 85 10.06 2.65 26.94
CA ALA A 85 8.64 2.30 26.98
C ALA A 85 7.77 3.31 26.20
N LEU A 86 7.98 4.62 26.40
CA LEU A 86 7.27 5.67 25.67
C LEU A 86 7.51 5.62 24.16
N LEU A 87 8.77 5.43 23.73
CA LEU A 87 9.12 5.25 22.33
C LEU A 87 8.48 4.00 21.74
N SER A 88 8.49 2.89 22.47
CA SER A 88 7.87 1.62 22.05
C SER A 88 6.36 1.79 21.84
N GLU A 89 5.66 2.47 22.74
CA GLU A 89 4.23 2.77 22.59
C GLU A 89 3.97 3.63 21.35
N ARG A 90 4.82 4.64 21.12
CA ARG A 90 4.71 5.51 19.95
C ARG A 90 4.94 4.76 18.64
N ILE A 91 5.92 3.85 18.62
CA ILE A 91 6.17 2.96 17.47
C ILE A 91 4.95 2.09 17.21
N ALA A 92 4.39 1.45 18.23
CA ALA A 92 3.20 0.60 18.08
C ALA A 92 2.02 1.38 17.49
N ARG A 93 1.80 2.62 17.95
CA ARG A 93 0.76 3.51 17.42
C ARG A 93 1.00 3.88 15.96
N LEU A 94 2.24 4.22 15.60
CA LEU A 94 2.61 4.55 14.22
C LEU A 94 2.46 3.33 13.29
N GLN A 95 2.81 2.14 13.76
CA GLN A 95 2.60 0.89 13.01
C GLN A 95 1.11 0.61 12.78
N GLN A 96 0.26 0.82 13.79
CA GLN A 96 -1.19 0.70 13.63
C GLN A 96 -1.75 1.71 12.60
N MET A 97 -1.28 2.96 12.65
CA MET A 97 -1.66 3.97 11.67
C MET A 97 -1.21 3.60 10.25
N ALA A 98 0.03 3.13 10.09
CA ALA A 98 0.54 2.67 8.80
C ALA A 98 -0.32 1.53 8.24
N LYS A 99 -0.66 0.53 9.08
CA LYS A 99 -1.54 -0.57 8.68
C LYS A 99 -2.94 -0.09 8.29
N ALA A 100 -3.49 0.90 8.97
CA ALA A 100 -4.79 1.47 8.60
C ALA A 100 -4.76 2.20 7.26
N VAL A 101 -3.67 2.94 6.99
CA VAL A 101 -3.44 3.59 5.68
C VAL A 101 -3.28 2.54 4.58
N GLU A 102 -2.53 1.47 4.84
CA GLU A 102 -2.39 0.33 3.91
C GLU A 102 -3.75 -0.28 3.58
N HIS A 103 -4.59 -0.62 4.57
CA HIS A 103 -5.96 -1.11 4.30
C HIS A 103 -6.80 -0.12 3.49
N ALA A 104 -6.67 1.19 3.73
CA ALA A 104 -7.39 2.20 2.97
C ALA A 104 -6.88 2.35 1.53
N MET A 105 -5.60 2.09 1.27
CA MET A 105 -5.02 2.03 -0.08
C MET A 105 -5.45 0.75 -0.81
N GLU A 106 -5.51 -0.38 -0.11
CA GLU A 106 -5.94 -1.67 -0.66
C GLU A 106 -7.43 -1.67 -1.06
N ALA A 107 -8.29 -1.01 -0.26
CA ALA A 107 -9.73 -0.89 -0.52
C ALA A 107 -10.11 -0.24 -1.87
N ASN A 108 -9.13 0.29 -2.62
CA ASN A 108 -9.32 0.95 -3.91
C ASN A 108 -8.49 0.34 -5.05
N LYS A 109 -7.84 -0.82 -4.86
CA LYS A 109 -6.93 -1.40 -5.88
C LYS A 109 -7.59 -1.85 -7.19
N MET A 110 -8.90 -2.09 -7.19
CA MET A 110 -9.67 -2.42 -8.41
C MET A 110 -10.41 -1.21 -9.01
N GLY A 111 -10.21 -0.01 -8.45
CA GLY A 111 -10.93 1.20 -8.89
C GLY A 111 -12.42 1.16 -8.51
N ILE A 112 -12.85 0.16 -7.75
CA ILE A 112 -14.26 -0.02 -7.36
C ILE A 112 -14.59 0.94 -6.22
N ASN A 113 -15.19 2.08 -6.56
CA ASN A 113 -15.60 3.11 -5.62
C ASN A 113 -16.99 2.82 -5.04
N LEU A 114 -17.11 1.74 -4.27
CA LEU A 114 -18.33 1.33 -3.59
C LEU A 114 -18.09 1.21 -2.09
N THR A 115 -19.10 1.52 -1.27
CA THR A 115 -19.04 1.24 0.18
C THR A 115 -19.01 -0.26 0.45
N PRO A 116 -18.51 -0.71 1.62
CA PRO A 116 -18.52 -2.13 2.00
C PRO A 116 -19.91 -2.77 1.88
N GLU A 117 -20.97 -2.07 2.30
CA GLU A 117 -22.35 -2.53 2.20
C GLU A 117 -22.80 -2.68 0.74
N GLU A 118 -22.51 -1.69 -0.11
CA GLU A 118 -22.86 -1.74 -1.53
C GLU A 118 -22.09 -2.83 -2.27
N ARG A 119 -20.84 -3.09 -1.90
CA ARG A 119 -20.07 -4.19 -2.46
C ARG A 119 -20.67 -5.53 -2.12
N PHE A 120 -21.06 -5.75 -0.87
CA PHE A 120 -21.74 -6.97 -0.47
C PHE A 120 -23.07 -7.15 -1.23
N GLU A 121 -23.83 -6.08 -1.45
CA GLU A 121 -25.05 -6.15 -2.26
C GLU A 121 -24.81 -6.49 -3.74
N VAL A 122 -23.69 -6.04 -4.31
CA VAL A 122 -23.39 -6.19 -5.75
C VAL A 122 -22.68 -7.50 -6.05
N PHE A 123 -21.69 -7.86 -5.23
CA PHE A 123 -20.78 -9.00 -5.48
C PHE A 123 -21.03 -10.19 -4.54
N GLY A 124 -21.79 -10.01 -3.45
CA GLY A 124 -22.06 -11.05 -2.46
C GLY A 124 -20.76 -11.60 -1.85
N ASP A 125 -20.63 -12.93 -1.81
CA ASP A 125 -19.43 -13.62 -1.32
C ASP A 125 -18.26 -13.60 -2.33
N LYS A 126 -18.49 -13.15 -3.57
CA LYS A 126 -17.50 -13.11 -4.66
C LYS A 126 -16.82 -11.75 -4.74
N ASP A 127 -16.16 -11.34 -3.66
CA ASP A 127 -15.51 -10.03 -3.58
C ASP A 127 -14.36 -9.92 -4.60
N PRO A 128 -14.44 -8.99 -5.58
CA PRO A 128 -13.39 -8.80 -6.58
C PRO A 128 -12.05 -8.36 -5.99
N GLU A 129 -12.00 -7.85 -4.76
CA GLU A 129 -10.73 -7.51 -4.10
C GLU A 129 -9.87 -8.72 -3.75
N GLN A 130 -10.47 -9.91 -3.62
CA GLN A 130 -9.72 -11.14 -3.34
C GLN A 130 -8.66 -11.44 -4.41
N TYR A 131 -8.82 -10.87 -5.62
CA TYR A 131 -7.93 -11.05 -6.75
C TYR A 131 -7.16 -9.77 -7.14
N ALA A 132 -7.31 -8.68 -6.38
CA ALA A 132 -6.75 -7.37 -6.73
C ALA A 132 -5.22 -7.38 -6.77
N GLU A 133 -4.57 -7.90 -5.73
CA GLU A 133 -3.09 -7.96 -5.67
C GLU A 133 -2.51 -8.81 -6.80
N GLU A 134 -3.16 -9.92 -7.14
CA GLU A 134 -2.69 -10.81 -8.19
C GLU A 134 -2.90 -10.22 -9.58
N ALA A 135 -4.05 -9.57 -9.80
CA ALA A 135 -4.32 -8.86 -11.04
C ALA A 135 -3.30 -7.73 -11.24
N GLU A 136 -2.97 -6.97 -10.20
CA GLU A 136 -1.92 -5.94 -10.25
C GLU A 136 -0.54 -6.55 -10.54
N GLN A 137 -0.16 -7.65 -9.88
CA GLN A 137 1.14 -8.29 -10.12
C GLN A 137 1.29 -8.82 -11.55
N ARG A 138 0.23 -9.42 -12.09
CA ARG A 138 0.26 -10.05 -13.42
C ARG A 138 0.01 -9.04 -14.55
N TRP A 139 -0.81 -8.00 -14.32
CA TRP A 139 -1.34 -7.11 -15.37
C TRP A 139 -1.14 -5.62 -15.07
N GLY A 140 -0.69 -5.23 -13.89
CA GLY A 140 -0.56 -3.84 -13.44
C GLY A 140 0.30 -2.95 -14.33
N GLY A 141 1.24 -3.54 -15.08
CA GLY A 141 2.07 -2.85 -16.07
C GLY A 141 1.43 -2.66 -17.45
N THR A 142 0.17 -3.07 -17.66
CA THR A 142 -0.50 -3.02 -18.96
C THR A 142 -1.45 -1.83 -19.07
N GLU A 143 -1.60 -1.28 -20.28
CA GLU A 143 -2.59 -0.21 -20.53
C GLU A 143 -4.03 -0.71 -20.32
N ALA A 144 -4.32 -1.98 -20.63
CA ALA A 144 -5.63 -2.59 -20.40
C ALA A 144 -6.02 -2.58 -18.91
N TYR A 145 -5.08 -2.91 -18.01
CA TYR A 145 -5.29 -2.81 -16.57
C TYR A 145 -5.52 -1.36 -16.15
N ALA A 146 -4.67 -0.43 -16.61
CA ALA A 146 -4.81 0.99 -16.28
C ALA A 146 -6.15 1.58 -16.78
N GLU A 147 -6.62 1.17 -17.96
CA GLU A 147 -7.92 1.56 -18.50
C GLU A 147 -9.07 0.99 -17.67
N SER A 148 -9.02 -0.28 -17.32
CA SER A 148 -10.00 -0.93 -16.44
C SER A 148 -10.18 -0.18 -15.13
N GLN A 149 -9.07 0.20 -14.50
CA GLN A 149 -9.07 0.94 -13.24
C GLN A 149 -9.73 2.32 -13.40
N ARG A 150 -9.42 3.03 -14.49
CA ARG A 150 -10.01 4.34 -14.77
C ARG A 150 -11.52 4.26 -15.03
N ARG A 151 -11.98 3.23 -15.76
CA ARG A 151 -13.40 3.02 -16.04
C ARG A 151 -14.15 2.60 -14.78
N ALA A 152 -13.62 1.63 -14.05
CA ALA A 152 -14.16 1.15 -12.78
C ALA A 152 -14.35 2.28 -11.75
N ALA A 153 -13.41 3.22 -11.68
CA ALA A 153 -13.48 4.40 -10.81
C ALA A 153 -14.66 5.33 -11.10
N GLY A 154 -15.19 5.29 -12.33
CA GLY A 154 -16.36 6.06 -12.74
C GLY A 154 -17.70 5.34 -12.53
N TYR A 155 -17.70 4.05 -12.19
CA TYR A 155 -18.92 3.26 -12.11
C TYR A 155 -19.67 3.43 -10.80
N THR A 156 -20.98 3.57 -10.93
CA THR A 156 -21.90 3.59 -9.80
C THR A 156 -22.32 2.18 -9.41
N LYS A 157 -22.99 2.05 -8.26
CA LYS A 157 -23.62 0.80 -7.84
C LYS A 157 -24.54 0.19 -8.91
N ASP A 158 -25.32 1.03 -9.59
CA ASP A 158 -26.26 0.58 -10.61
C ASP A 158 -25.53 0.11 -11.88
N ASP A 159 -24.38 0.70 -12.21
CA ASP A 159 -23.54 0.23 -13.30
C ASP A 159 -22.95 -1.14 -12.97
N TRP A 160 -22.44 -1.34 -11.74
CA TRP A 160 -21.95 -2.64 -11.32
C TRP A 160 -23.04 -3.72 -11.28
N LYS A 161 -24.26 -3.37 -10.84
CA LYS A 161 -25.41 -4.28 -10.93
C LYS A 161 -25.71 -4.66 -12.38
N ARG A 162 -25.71 -3.69 -13.29
CA ARG A 162 -25.91 -3.95 -14.72
C ARG A 162 -24.85 -4.89 -15.29
N ILE A 163 -23.58 -4.66 -14.97
CA ILE A 163 -22.47 -5.53 -15.40
C ILE A 163 -22.68 -6.97 -14.92
N GLN A 164 -23.10 -7.15 -13.67
CA GLN A 164 -23.38 -8.47 -13.10
C GLN A 164 -24.60 -9.14 -13.78
N ASP A 165 -25.68 -8.39 -13.99
CA ASP A 165 -26.89 -8.90 -14.64
C ASP A 165 -26.61 -9.31 -16.11
N GLU A 166 -25.86 -8.49 -16.86
CA GLU A 166 -25.43 -8.79 -18.23
C GLU A 166 -24.55 -10.05 -18.27
N SER A 167 -23.59 -10.17 -17.34
CA SER A 167 -22.71 -11.34 -17.24
C SER A 167 -23.46 -12.60 -16.85
N ALA A 168 -24.44 -12.50 -15.95
CA ALA A 168 -25.26 -13.62 -15.51
C ALA A 168 -26.21 -14.12 -16.61
N ASP A 169 -26.85 -13.21 -17.34
CA ASP A 169 -27.69 -13.53 -18.50
C ASP A 169 -26.87 -14.22 -19.60
N TRP A 170 -25.70 -13.65 -19.94
CA TRP A 170 -24.79 -14.25 -20.91
C TRP A 170 -24.36 -15.66 -20.48
N GLY A 171 -23.95 -15.83 -19.22
CA GLY A 171 -23.50 -17.12 -18.68
C GLY A 171 -24.60 -18.18 -18.74
N ALA A 172 -25.84 -17.84 -18.42
CA ALA A 172 -26.98 -18.75 -18.51
C ALA A 172 -27.27 -19.19 -19.95
N ARG A 173 -27.26 -18.24 -20.90
CA ARG A 173 -27.43 -18.55 -22.34
C ARG A 173 -26.29 -19.40 -22.87
N TYR A 174 -25.06 -19.11 -22.49
CA TYR A 174 -23.89 -19.84 -22.94
C TYR A 174 -23.88 -21.28 -22.40
N ALA A 175 -24.19 -21.46 -21.11
CA ALA A 175 -24.33 -22.79 -20.52
C ALA A 175 -25.44 -23.63 -21.20
N ALA A 176 -26.58 -23.01 -21.52
CA ALA A 176 -27.66 -23.68 -22.25
C ALA A 176 -27.24 -24.10 -23.67
N LEU A 177 -26.46 -23.26 -24.36
CA LEU A 177 -25.90 -23.55 -25.68
C LEU A 177 -24.95 -24.77 -25.63
N VAL A 178 -24.04 -24.81 -24.65
CA VAL A 178 -23.14 -25.94 -24.44
C VAL A 178 -23.91 -27.21 -24.09
N ALA A 179 -24.91 -27.12 -23.21
CA ALA A 179 -25.75 -28.25 -22.83
C ALA A 179 -26.58 -28.81 -24.00
N ALA A 180 -26.91 -27.99 -25.00
CA ALA A 180 -27.58 -28.41 -26.22
C ALA A 180 -26.64 -29.12 -27.22
N GLY A 181 -25.34 -29.16 -26.95
CA GLY A 181 -24.33 -29.81 -27.80
C GLY A 181 -23.94 -28.99 -29.03
N GLU A 182 -24.12 -27.67 -29.00
CA GLU A 182 -23.58 -26.80 -30.05
C GLU A 182 -22.05 -26.92 -30.08
N PRO A 183 -21.42 -27.08 -31.25
CA PRO A 183 -19.96 -27.10 -31.37
C PRO A 183 -19.35 -25.73 -31.06
N ALA A 184 -18.12 -25.69 -30.54
CA ALA A 184 -17.42 -24.44 -30.25
C ALA A 184 -17.14 -23.62 -31.52
N GLU A 185 -16.89 -24.29 -32.64
CA GLU A 185 -16.74 -23.67 -33.97
C GLU A 185 -18.09 -23.39 -34.66
N GLY A 186 -19.21 -23.65 -33.96
CA GLY A 186 -20.56 -23.37 -34.40
C GLY A 186 -20.83 -21.87 -34.46
N GLY A 187 -21.71 -21.45 -35.38
CA GLY A 187 -22.05 -20.04 -35.57
C GLY A 187 -22.60 -19.39 -34.30
N ALA A 188 -23.47 -20.10 -33.58
CA ALA A 188 -24.07 -19.61 -32.34
C ALA A 188 -23.03 -19.47 -31.21
N ALA A 189 -22.09 -20.42 -31.08
CA ALA A 189 -21.02 -20.35 -30.10
C ALA A 189 -20.07 -19.16 -30.36
N MET A 190 -19.69 -18.94 -31.63
CA MET A 190 -18.84 -17.81 -32.01
C MET A 190 -19.54 -16.46 -31.86
N ASP A 191 -20.86 -16.38 -32.08
CA ASP A 191 -21.63 -15.15 -31.85
C ASP A 191 -21.69 -14.80 -30.36
N MET A 192 -21.88 -15.80 -29.49
CA MET A 192 -21.79 -15.61 -28.04
C MET A 192 -20.38 -15.24 -27.58
N ALA A 193 -19.33 -15.77 -28.22
CA ALA A 193 -17.95 -15.38 -27.96
C ALA A 193 -17.70 -13.92 -28.37
N GLU A 194 -18.27 -13.47 -29.49
CA GLU A 194 -18.19 -12.06 -29.90
C GLU A 194 -18.93 -11.15 -28.91
N GLU A 195 -20.11 -11.56 -28.45
CA GLU A 195 -20.85 -10.83 -27.41
C GLU A 195 -20.03 -10.70 -26.12
N HIS A 196 -19.38 -11.78 -25.69
CA HIS A 196 -18.48 -11.77 -24.54
C HIS A 196 -17.31 -10.80 -24.72
N ARG A 197 -16.69 -10.78 -25.91
CA ARG A 197 -15.60 -9.83 -26.24
C ARG A 197 -16.08 -8.38 -26.14
N LEU A 198 -17.25 -8.09 -26.70
CA LEU A 198 -17.84 -6.75 -26.71
C LEU A 198 -18.22 -6.30 -25.30
N HIS A 199 -18.74 -7.20 -24.47
CA HIS A 199 -19.02 -6.92 -23.07
C HIS A 199 -17.74 -6.54 -22.30
N ILE A 200 -16.63 -7.29 -22.51
CA ILE A 200 -15.32 -6.92 -21.94
C ILE A 200 -14.87 -5.54 -22.46
N GLY A 201 -14.99 -5.34 -23.78
CA GLY A 201 -14.69 -4.10 -24.49
C GLY A 201 -15.41 -2.87 -23.95
N GLN A 202 -16.68 -3.05 -23.59
CA GLN A 202 -17.56 -2.00 -23.09
C GLN A 202 -17.21 -1.61 -21.66
N TRP A 203 -17.01 -2.59 -20.77
CA TRP A 203 -16.98 -2.35 -19.33
C TRP A 203 -15.58 -2.28 -18.72
N TYR A 204 -14.56 -2.85 -19.36
CA TYR A 204 -13.22 -2.93 -18.74
C TYR A 204 -12.17 -2.21 -19.57
N TYR A 205 -11.91 -2.66 -20.80
CA TYR A 205 -10.84 -2.12 -21.63
C TYR A 205 -11.05 -2.54 -23.08
N ASP A 206 -10.42 -1.85 -24.04
CA ASP A 206 -10.46 -2.30 -25.43
C ASP A 206 -9.89 -3.72 -25.57
N CYS A 207 -10.70 -4.64 -26.09
CA CYS A 207 -10.41 -6.07 -26.13
C CYS A 207 -10.31 -6.54 -27.59
N PRO A 208 -9.14 -6.37 -28.23
CA PRO A 208 -8.93 -6.90 -29.58
C PRO A 208 -8.97 -8.44 -29.58
N TYR A 209 -9.22 -9.04 -30.74
CA TYR A 209 -9.34 -10.50 -30.87
C TYR A 209 -8.13 -11.26 -30.32
N GLU A 210 -6.91 -10.76 -30.56
CA GLU A 210 -5.67 -11.35 -30.04
C GLU A 210 -5.64 -11.38 -28.49
N MET A 211 -6.10 -10.31 -27.86
CA MET A 211 -6.21 -10.25 -26.41
C MET A 211 -7.29 -11.19 -25.90
N HIS A 212 -8.42 -11.27 -26.60
CA HIS A 212 -9.51 -12.17 -26.24
C HIS A 212 -9.09 -13.65 -26.31
N THR A 213 -8.29 -14.03 -27.32
CA THR A 213 -7.71 -15.39 -27.39
C THR A 213 -6.77 -15.69 -26.22
N CYS A 214 -5.92 -14.74 -25.84
CA CYS A 214 -5.05 -14.89 -24.66
C CYS A 214 -5.86 -15.05 -23.36
N LEU A 215 -6.99 -14.34 -23.23
CA LEU A 215 -7.91 -14.52 -22.11
C LEU A 215 -8.54 -15.91 -22.11
N GLY A 216 -8.97 -16.41 -23.27
CA GLY A 216 -9.50 -17.77 -23.42
C GLY A 216 -8.53 -18.85 -22.95
N ASP A 217 -7.25 -18.75 -23.34
CA ASP A 217 -6.21 -19.68 -22.89
C ASP A 217 -6.02 -19.63 -21.37
N MET A 218 -6.03 -18.43 -20.80
CA MET A 218 -5.91 -18.21 -19.36
C MET A 218 -7.08 -18.81 -18.59
N TYR A 219 -8.32 -18.71 -19.10
CA TYR A 219 -9.51 -19.27 -18.45
C TYR A 219 -9.43 -20.78 -18.24
N VAL A 220 -8.68 -21.49 -19.08
CA VAL A 220 -8.46 -22.94 -18.94
C VAL A 220 -7.19 -23.25 -18.15
N ALA A 221 -6.15 -22.42 -18.28
CA ALA A 221 -4.86 -22.65 -17.64
C ALA A 221 -4.86 -22.40 -16.12
N ASP A 222 -5.72 -21.49 -15.62
CA ASP A 222 -5.86 -21.20 -14.19
C ASP A 222 -7.09 -21.91 -13.62
N GLU A 223 -6.88 -22.81 -12.66
CA GLU A 223 -7.93 -23.68 -12.10
C GLU A 223 -9.11 -22.89 -11.51
N ARG A 224 -8.90 -21.65 -11.05
CA ARG A 224 -9.97 -20.84 -10.47
C ARG A 224 -10.91 -20.27 -11.53
N PHE A 225 -10.35 -19.77 -12.63
CA PHE A 225 -11.14 -19.30 -13.76
C PHE A 225 -11.86 -20.48 -14.42
N LYS A 226 -11.18 -21.62 -14.55
CA LYS A 226 -11.80 -22.85 -15.04
C LYS A 226 -12.98 -23.25 -14.17
N ALA A 227 -12.81 -23.28 -12.85
CA ALA A 227 -13.88 -23.60 -11.91
C ALA A 227 -15.04 -22.59 -11.97
N TYR A 228 -14.77 -21.30 -12.17
CA TYR A 228 -15.81 -20.28 -12.33
C TYR A 228 -16.69 -20.57 -13.57
N TYR A 229 -16.09 -20.75 -14.75
CA TYR A 229 -16.84 -21.03 -15.97
C TYR A 229 -17.50 -22.41 -15.94
N ASP A 230 -16.80 -23.44 -15.44
CA ASP A 230 -17.35 -24.79 -15.31
C ASP A 230 -18.46 -24.88 -14.24
N SER A 231 -18.57 -23.90 -13.33
CA SER A 231 -19.72 -23.80 -12.42
C SER A 231 -21.03 -23.46 -13.13
N MET A 232 -20.97 -22.88 -14.34
CA MET A 232 -22.13 -22.62 -15.20
C MET A 232 -22.59 -23.88 -15.92
N GLY A 233 -21.66 -24.81 -16.18
CA GLY A 233 -21.92 -26.10 -16.81
C GLY A 233 -20.62 -26.85 -17.07
N PRO A 234 -20.60 -28.19 -17.02
CA PRO A 234 -19.38 -28.96 -17.25
C PRO A 234 -18.77 -28.69 -18.63
N GLY A 235 -17.48 -28.34 -18.67
CA GLY A 235 -16.73 -28.12 -19.92
C GLY A 235 -16.96 -26.76 -20.58
N VAL A 236 -17.71 -25.86 -19.94
CA VAL A 236 -17.97 -24.51 -20.46
C VAL A 236 -16.66 -23.72 -20.63
N ALA A 237 -15.68 -23.87 -19.74
CA ALA A 237 -14.41 -23.14 -19.84
C ALA A 237 -13.64 -23.49 -21.13
N GLU A 238 -13.53 -24.79 -21.44
CA GLU A 238 -12.83 -25.29 -22.63
C GLU A 238 -13.58 -24.94 -23.91
N HIS A 239 -14.91 -25.11 -23.88
CA HIS A 239 -15.77 -24.75 -24.99
C HIS A 239 -15.70 -23.25 -25.31
N LEU A 240 -15.64 -22.39 -24.28
CA LEU A 240 -15.49 -20.94 -24.45
C LEU A 240 -14.16 -20.58 -25.08
N ARG A 241 -13.04 -21.10 -24.59
CA ARG A 241 -11.72 -20.89 -25.21
C ARG A 241 -11.75 -21.23 -26.70
N ASP A 242 -12.32 -22.39 -27.06
CA ASP A 242 -12.35 -22.85 -28.44
C ASP A 242 -13.25 -21.97 -29.32
N ALA A 243 -14.40 -21.53 -28.80
CA ALA A 243 -15.29 -20.60 -29.48
C ALA A 243 -14.67 -19.21 -29.67
N ILE A 244 -13.89 -18.74 -28.70
CA ILE A 244 -13.12 -17.48 -28.80
C ILE A 244 -12.09 -17.58 -29.93
N THR A 245 -11.30 -18.65 -29.96
CA THR A 245 -10.29 -18.88 -30.99
C THR A 245 -10.93 -18.99 -32.37
N ALA A 246 -12.03 -19.73 -32.50
CA ALA A 246 -12.79 -19.84 -33.74
C ALA A 246 -13.35 -18.47 -34.19
N ASN A 247 -13.89 -17.67 -33.27
CA ASN A 247 -14.41 -16.34 -33.59
C ASN A 247 -13.30 -15.38 -34.03
N ALA A 248 -12.13 -15.41 -33.39
CA ALA A 248 -10.97 -14.61 -33.81
C ALA A 248 -10.55 -14.94 -35.25
N VAL A 249 -10.48 -16.23 -35.60
CA VAL A 249 -10.19 -16.68 -36.97
C VAL A 249 -11.29 -16.26 -37.95
N ARG A 250 -12.56 -16.31 -37.56
CA ARG A 250 -13.70 -15.88 -38.38
C ARG A 250 -13.68 -14.39 -38.74
N LYS A 251 -13.04 -13.57 -37.90
CA LYS A 251 -13.04 -12.10 -37.98
C LYS A 251 -11.70 -11.51 -38.47
N ALA A 252 -10.68 -12.35 -38.63
CA ALA A 252 -9.39 -12.03 -39.25
C ALA A 252 -9.52 -11.90 -40.78
#